data_AF-A0A0P0WAM0-F1
#
_entry.id   AF-A0A0P0WAM0-F1
#
_cell.length_a   1.000
_cell.length_b   1.000
_cell.length_c   1.000
_cell.angle_alpha   90.00
_cell.angle_beta   90.00
_cell.angle_gamma   90.00
#
_symmetry.space_group_name_H-M   'P 1'
#
loop_
_entity.id
_entity.type
_entity.pdbx_description
1 polymer ?
#
loop_
_entity_poly.entity_id
_entity_poly.type
_entity_poly.pdbx_seq_one_letter_code
_entity_poly.pdbx_strand_id
1 'polypeptide(L)'
;MKRSMNYSGIECFTFGDDNKLRIFPPNSYKFKAKDHIILDEVQECILDNFWYQYNNKREEKGYMLSILNSLSEYFHLINGLLMSANEDHEIIQQKPIYVVFDGKLPGVYISLEEIVAQKIDAKLMGGISWKKDKDIDEALSQARKILGINYYLEPAANEYIQKCKKS
;
A
#
# COMPACT_ATOMS: atom_id res chain seq x y z
N MET A 1 0.23 0.19 9.18
CA MET A 1 -0.47 0.05 10.47
C MET A 1 0.34 -0.88 11.36
N LYS A 2 0.45 -0.61 12.67
CA LYS A 2 1.19 -1.47 13.60
C LYS A 2 0.34 -1.77 14.83
N ARG A 3 0.28 -3.04 15.23
CA ARG A 3 -0.20 -3.45 16.56
C ARG A 3 0.92 -3.21 17.55
N SER A 4 0.62 -2.58 18.68
CA SER A 4 1.58 -2.27 19.73
C SER A 4 0.94 -2.40 21.10
N MET A 5 1.75 -2.63 22.12
CA MET A 5 1.32 -2.65 23.52
C MET A 5 1.94 -1.45 24.21
N ASN A 6 1.12 -0.65 24.91
CA ASN A 6 1.62 0.49 25.66
C ASN A 6 2.22 0.05 27.02
N TYR A 7 2.88 0.97 27.73
CA TYR A 7 3.49 0.70 29.04
C TYR A 7 2.48 0.24 30.11
N SER A 8 1.20 0.56 29.94
CA SER A 8 0.10 0.12 30.82
C SER A 8 -0.45 -1.26 30.44
N GLY A 9 0.15 -1.93 29.46
CA GLY A 9 -0.27 -3.24 28.96
C GLY A 9 -1.54 -3.24 28.11
N ILE A 10 -1.99 -2.07 27.67
CA ILE A 10 -3.14 -1.94 26.77
C ILE A 10 -2.63 -2.07 25.34
N GLU A 11 -3.22 -3.00 24.61
CA GLU A 11 -2.96 -3.16 23.18
C GLU A 11 -3.69 -2.10 22.37
N CYS A 12 -3.00 -1.54 21.38
CA CYS A 12 -3.53 -0.55 20.47
C CYS A 12 -3.05 -0.76 19.04
N PHE A 13 -3.89 -0.35 18.11
CA PHE A 13 -3.47 -0.07 16.74
C PHE A 13 -3.03 1.38 16.59
N THR A 14 -1.95 1.61 15.83
CA THR A 14 -1.45 2.96 15.52
C THR A 14 -1.64 3.33 14.05
N PHE A 15 -2.11 4.56 13.82
CA PHE A 15 -2.34 5.17 12.51
C PHE A 15 -1.59 6.51 12.42
N GLY A 16 -0.60 6.59 11.56
CA GLY A 16 0.32 7.73 11.55
C GLY A 16 1.02 7.89 12.90
N ASP A 17 1.36 9.12 13.24
CA ASP A 17 2.16 9.41 14.44
C ASP A 17 1.29 9.56 15.70
N ASP A 18 0.07 10.10 15.56
CA ASP A 18 -0.74 10.51 16.72
C ASP A 18 -1.98 9.66 16.97
N ASN A 19 -2.53 8.98 15.95
CA ASN A 19 -3.83 8.32 16.10
C ASN A 19 -3.66 6.89 16.62
N LYS A 20 -4.37 6.55 17.69
CA LYS A 20 -4.33 5.22 18.32
C LYS A 20 -5.74 4.73 18.61
N LEU A 21 -6.01 3.48 18.26
CA LEU A 21 -7.24 2.79 18.60
C LEU A 21 -6.95 1.70 19.62
N ARG A 22 -7.72 1.67 20.71
CA ARG A 22 -7.58 0.68 21.77
C ARG A 22 -8.16 -0.65 21.31
N ILE A 23 -7.42 -1.73 21.50
CA ILE A 23 -7.93 -3.08 21.32
C ILE A 23 -8.56 -3.51 22.65
N PHE A 24 -9.84 -3.85 22.62
CA PHE A 24 -10.56 -4.30 23.80
C PHE A 24 -10.45 -5.83 23.92
N PRO A 25 -10.29 -6.36 25.14
CA PRO A 25 -10.37 -7.80 25.34
C PRO A 25 -11.77 -8.31 24.95
N PRO A 26 -11.93 -9.61 24.66
CA PRO A 26 -13.22 -10.20 24.33
C PRO A 26 -14.19 -10.09 25.52
N ASN A 27 -14.94 -8.98 25.58
CA ASN A 27 -15.90 -8.67 26.64
C ASN A 27 -17.06 -7.81 26.08
N SER A 28 -17.92 -7.31 26.97
CA SER A 28 -19.14 -6.54 26.62
C SER A 28 -18.89 -5.17 25.98
N TYR A 29 -17.64 -4.71 25.86
CA TYR A 29 -17.33 -3.44 25.22
C TYR A 29 -17.20 -3.53 23.71
N LYS A 30 -17.36 -4.72 23.12
CA LYS A 30 -17.35 -4.88 21.67
C LYS A 30 -18.68 -4.47 21.04
N PHE A 31 -18.60 -3.78 19.91
CA PHE A 31 -19.75 -3.54 19.05
C PHE A 31 -20.16 -4.87 18.40
N LYS A 32 -21.47 -5.15 18.40
CA LYS A 32 -22.02 -6.34 17.74
C LYS A 32 -22.64 -5.92 16.42
N ALA A 33 -21.91 -6.14 15.33
CA ALA A 33 -22.45 -6.03 14.00
C ALA A 33 -23.54 -7.10 13.75
N LYS A 34 -24.35 -6.90 12.70
CA LYS A 34 -25.33 -7.90 12.26
C LYS A 34 -24.62 -9.12 11.67
N ASP A 35 -25.27 -10.29 11.74
CA ASP A 35 -24.66 -11.58 11.39
C ASP A 35 -24.12 -11.69 9.97
N HIS A 36 -24.67 -10.94 9.00
CA HIS A 36 -24.22 -10.96 7.61
C HIS A 36 -23.01 -10.06 7.34
N ILE A 37 -22.66 -9.18 8.28
CA ILE A 37 -21.59 -8.19 8.12
C ILE A 37 -20.25 -8.84 8.41
N ILE A 38 -19.36 -8.79 7.43
CA ILE A 38 -17.98 -9.27 7.53
C ILE A 38 -17.05 -8.06 7.67
N LEU A 39 -16.29 -8.04 8.76
CA LEU A 39 -15.33 -6.98 9.09
C LEU A 39 -13.93 -7.59 9.29
N ASP A 40 -12.89 -6.81 8.99
CA ASP A 40 -11.54 -7.14 9.43
C ASP A 40 -11.29 -6.69 10.89
N GLU A 41 -10.17 -7.15 11.47
CA GLU A 41 -9.80 -6.83 12.87
C GLU A 41 -9.71 -5.31 13.14
N VAL A 42 -9.36 -4.52 12.12
CA VAL A 42 -9.17 -3.07 12.23
C VAL A 42 -10.50 -2.35 12.23
N GLN A 43 -11.40 -2.73 11.32
CA GLN A 43 -12.75 -2.22 11.21
C GLN A 43 -13.55 -2.55 12.47
N GLU A 44 -13.44 -3.78 12.99
CA GLU A 44 -13.98 -4.15 14.29
C GLU A 44 -13.44 -3.23 15.39
N CYS A 45 -12.13 -3.02 15.44
CA CYS A 45 -11.51 -2.16 16.45
C CYS A 45 -11.99 -0.69 16.35
N ILE A 46 -12.20 -0.15 15.14
CA ILE A 46 -12.77 1.19 14.96
C ILE A 46 -14.17 1.26 15.59
N LEU A 47 -15.04 0.30 15.25
CA LEU A 47 -16.41 0.27 15.77
C LEU A 47 -16.44 0.07 17.30
N ASP A 48 -15.57 -0.80 17.83
CA ASP A 48 -15.43 -1.03 19.27
C ASP A 48 -15.03 0.26 20.02
N ASN A 49 -14.10 1.05 19.47
CA ASN A 49 -13.70 2.32 20.09
C ASN A 49 -14.84 3.33 20.12
N PHE A 50 -15.58 3.46 19.02
CA PHE A 50 -16.77 4.32 19.00
C PHE A 50 -17.84 3.82 19.97
N TRP A 51 -18.12 2.52 20.00
CA TRP A 51 -19.10 1.91 20.89
C TRP A 51 -18.72 2.06 22.37
N TYR A 52 -17.44 1.90 22.71
CA TYR A 52 -16.93 2.13 24.04
C TYR A 52 -17.10 3.59 24.48
N GLN A 53 -16.68 4.55 23.64
CA GLN A 53 -16.83 5.98 23.94
C GLN A 53 -18.30 6.34 24.15
N TYR A 54 -19.16 5.76 23.31
CA TYR A 54 -20.57 5.98 23.33
C TYR A 54 -21.25 5.41 24.60
N ASN A 55 -20.92 4.19 25.01
CA ASN A 55 -21.44 3.62 26.27
C ASN A 55 -21.10 4.48 27.50
N ASN A 56 -20.00 5.25 27.43
CA ASN A 56 -19.61 6.19 28.47
C ASN A 56 -20.38 7.53 28.42
N LYS A 57 -20.96 7.91 27.28
CA LYS A 57 -21.72 9.17 27.09
C LYS A 57 -23.19 8.86 26.75
N ARG A 58 -24.05 8.83 27.78
CA ARG A 58 -25.40 8.24 27.73
C ARG A 58 -26.48 9.01 26.96
N GLU A 59 -26.20 10.21 26.46
CA GLU A 59 -27.26 11.16 26.05
C GLU A 59 -27.92 10.83 24.69
N GLU A 60 -27.22 10.14 23.76
CA GLU A 60 -27.73 9.91 22.39
C GLU A 60 -27.82 8.44 21.96
N LYS A 61 -28.49 7.63 22.81
CA LYS A 61 -29.27 6.41 22.44
C LYS A 61 -29.21 5.91 20.97
N GLY A 62 -30.31 6.21 20.28
CA GLY A 62 -30.62 5.62 18.98
C GLY A 62 -29.71 6.10 17.85
N TYR A 63 -29.28 7.36 17.88
CA TYR A 63 -28.60 7.97 16.74
C TYR A 63 -27.22 7.36 16.50
N MET A 64 -26.40 7.23 17.54
CA MET A 64 -25.08 6.61 17.40
C MET A 64 -25.17 5.15 16.97
N LEU A 65 -26.13 4.38 17.51
CA LEU A 65 -26.31 2.99 17.09
C LEU A 65 -26.67 2.90 15.60
N SER A 66 -27.51 3.80 15.08
CA SER A 66 -27.81 3.84 13.64
C SER A 66 -26.57 4.17 12.80
N ILE A 67 -25.73 5.13 13.25
CA ILE A 67 -24.48 5.50 12.57
C ILE A 67 -23.52 4.31 12.53
N LEU A 68 -23.30 3.62 13.66
CA LEU A 68 -22.38 2.48 13.71
C LEU A 68 -22.85 1.32 12.85
N ASN A 69 -24.15 1.05 12.83
CA ASN A 69 -24.71 0.04 11.92
C ASN A 69 -24.51 0.42 10.45
N SER A 70 -24.75 1.68 10.07
CA SER A 70 -24.51 2.16 8.71
C SER A 70 -23.04 2.08 8.33
N LEU A 71 -22.14 2.42 9.25
CA LEU A 71 -20.69 2.31 9.04
C LEU A 71 -20.25 0.85 8.88
N SER A 72 -20.79 -0.08 9.68
CA SER A 72 -20.48 -1.50 9.53
C SER A 72 -20.97 -2.06 8.19
N GLU A 73 -22.13 -1.62 7.71
CA GLU A 73 -22.65 -2.02 6.39
C GLU A 73 -21.77 -1.49 5.26
N TYR A 74 -21.27 -0.25 5.39
CA TYR A 74 -20.35 0.34 4.43
C TYR A 74 -19.00 -0.39 4.38
N PHE A 75 -18.44 -0.76 5.54
CA PHE A 75 -17.23 -1.58 5.59
C PHE A 75 -17.45 -2.95 4.93
N HIS A 76 -18.56 -3.61 5.21
CA HIS A 76 -18.90 -4.87 4.55
C HIS A 76 -18.98 -4.73 3.02
N LEU A 77 -19.62 -3.67 2.52
CA LEU A 77 -19.69 -3.38 1.09
C LEU A 77 -18.29 -3.17 0.49
N ILE A 78 -17.44 -2.36 1.12
CA ILE A 78 -16.07 -2.12 0.63
C ILE A 78 -15.26 -3.41 0.64
N ASN A 79 -15.40 -4.24 1.68
CA ASN A 79 -14.70 -5.52 1.76
C ASN A 79 -15.10 -6.42 0.59
N GLY A 80 -16.39 -6.47 0.26
CA GLY A 80 -16.88 -7.17 -0.93
C GLY A 80 -16.24 -6.64 -2.23
N LEU A 81 -16.22 -5.31 -2.41
CA LEU A 81 -15.62 -4.68 -3.59
C LEU A 81 -14.11 -4.94 -3.69
N LEU A 82 -13.39 -4.88 -2.58
CA LEU A 82 -11.95 -5.16 -2.54
C LEU A 82 -11.65 -6.64 -2.80
N MET A 83 -12.46 -7.57 -2.28
CA MET A 83 -12.33 -8.99 -2.59
C MET A 83 -12.57 -9.26 -4.08
N SER A 84 -13.62 -8.68 -4.67
CA SER A 84 -13.87 -8.80 -6.11
C SER A 84 -12.78 -8.13 -6.97
N ALA A 85 -12.25 -6.99 -6.54
CA ALA A 85 -11.15 -6.31 -7.23
C ALA A 85 -9.84 -7.12 -7.18
N ASN A 86 -9.61 -7.88 -6.12
CA ASN A 86 -8.43 -8.74 -5.99
C ASN A 86 -8.49 -9.99 -6.89
N GLU A 87 -9.68 -10.41 -7.36
CA GLU A 87 -9.81 -11.53 -8.29
C GLU A 87 -9.44 -11.14 -9.73
N ASP A 88 -9.69 -9.89 -10.14
CA ASP A 88 -9.50 -9.44 -11.54
C ASP A 88 -8.32 -8.48 -11.76
N HIS A 89 -7.73 -7.92 -10.70
CA HIS A 89 -6.57 -7.05 -10.81
C HIS A 89 -5.40 -7.66 -10.06
N GLU A 90 -4.46 -8.28 -10.81
CA GLU A 90 -3.06 -8.26 -10.41
C GLU A 90 -2.74 -6.79 -10.12
N ILE A 91 -2.79 -6.36 -8.87
CA ILE A 91 -2.32 -5.03 -8.48
C ILE A 91 -0.87 -5.02 -8.92
N ILE A 92 -0.60 -4.39 -10.07
CA ILE A 92 0.74 -4.33 -10.62
C ILE A 92 1.52 -3.53 -9.59
N GLN A 93 2.27 -4.24 -8.74
CA GLN A 93 3.06 -3.63 -7.70
C GLN A 93 3.92 -2.57 -8.38
N GLN A 94 3.79 -1.30 -7.97
CA GLN A 94 4.56 -0.22 -8.58
C GLN A 94 6.05 -0.48 -8.31
N LYS A 95 6.74 -1.00 -9.34
CA LYS A 95 8.17 -1.27 -9.29
C LYS A 95 8.89 0.01 -9.67
N PRO A 96 9.97 0.37 -8.96
CA PRO A 96 10.80 1.49 -9.39
C PRO A 96 11.42 1.18 -10.75
N ILE A 97 11.51 2.20 -11.60
CA ILE A 97 12.20 2.12 -12.88
C ILE A 97 13.55 2.81 -12.72
N TYR A 98 14.56 2.18 -13.29
CA TYR A 98 15.93 2.65 -13.25
C TYR A 98 16.40 2.97 -14.66
N VAL A 99 16.98 4.15 -14.82
CA VAL A 99 17.59 4.59 -16.06
C VAL A 99 19.10 4.62 -15.87
N VAL A 100 19.82 3.77 -16.59
CA VAL A 100 21.28 3.69 -16.59
C VAL A 100 21.81 4.53 -17.74
N PHE A 101 22.60 5.54 -17.43
CA PHE A 101 23.13 6.49 -18.41
C PHE A 101 24.55 6.20 -18.85
N ASP A 102 25.37 5.75 -17.90
CA ASP A 102 26.77 5.42 -18.11
C ASP A 102 26.97 4.01 -17.54
N GLY A 103 27.30 3.07 -18.41
CA GLY A 103 27.34 1.65 -18.09
C GLY A 103 27.55 0.81 -19.35
N LYS A 104 27.78 -0.49 -19.16
CA LYS A 104 28.03 -1.43 -20.27
C LYS A 104 26.86 -1.48 -21.25
N LEU A 105 25.63 -1.32 -20.76
CA LEU A 105 24.42 -1.26 -21.56
C LEU A 105 23.51 -0.13 -21.02
N PRO A 106 23.65 1.10 -21.53
CA PRO A 106 22.78 2.20 -21.13
C PRO A 106 21.34 1.95 -21.56
N GLY A 107 20.39 2.11 -20.65
CA GLY A 107 19.01 1.69 -20.87
C GLY A 107 18.11 1.80 -19.66
N VAL A 108 16.90 1.26 -19.80
CA VAL A 108 15.85 1.26 -18.78
C VAL A 108 15.65 -0.16 -18.23
N TYR A 109 15.63 -0.23 -16.90
CA TYR A 109 15.64 -1.45 -16.10
C TYR A 109 14.60 -1.38 -14.98
N ILE A 110 14.12 -2.54 -14.50
CA ILE A 110 13.25 -2.65 -13.31
C ILE A 110 13.93 -3.38 -12.16
N SER A 111 14.98 -4.16 -12.44
CA SER A 111 15.71 -4.91 -11.42
C SER A 111 16.95 -4.17 -10.93
N LEU A 112 17.08 -4.02 -9.62
CA LEU A 112 18.32 -3.52 -9.01
C LEU A 112 19.48 -4.53 -9.22
N GLU A 113 19.18 -5.82 -9.35
CA GLU A 113 20.19 -6.87 -9.53
C GLU A 113 20.94 -6.68 -10.85
N GLU A 114 20.25 -6.32 -11.93
CA GLU A 114 20.89 -6.04 -13.23
C GLU A 114 21.81 -4.81 -13.15
N ILE A 115 21.42 -3.78 -12.39
CA ILE A 115 22.25 -2.59 -12.17
C ILE A 115 23.49 -2.94 -11.36
N VAL A 116 23.34 -3.78 -10.34
CA VAL A 116 24.47 -4.26 -9.52
C VAL A 116 25.41 -5.12 -10.36
N ALA A 117 24.88 -5.99 -11.23
CA ALA A 117 25.68 -6.79 -12.16
C ALA A 117 26.49 -5.89 -13.11
N GLN A 118 25.88 -4.86 -13.70
CA GLN A 118 26.58 -3.86 -14.51
C GLN A 118 27.65 -3.12 -13.72
N LYS A 119 27.39 -2.78 -12.45
CA LYS A 119 28.37 -2.12 -11.58
C LYS A 119 29.58 -3.00 -11.28
N ILE A 120 29.37 -4.30 -11.10
CA ILE A 120 30.46 -5.26 -10.89
C ILE A 120 31.33 -5.36 -12.15
N ASP A 121 30.71 -5.50 -13.31
CA ASP A 121 31.39 -5.50 -14.62
C ASP A 121 32.15 -4.18 -14.88
N ALA A 122 31.55 -3.04 -14.52
CA ALA A 122 32.08 -1.71 -14.80
C ALA A 122 33.23 -1.26 -13.88
N LYS A 123 33.64 -2.06 -12.89
CA LYS A 123 34.85 -1.76 -12.08
C LYS A 123 36.11 -1.55 -12.92
N LEU A 124 36.11 -1.99 -14.18
CA LEU A 124 37.19 -1.79 -15.14
C LEU A 124 37.10 -0.47 -15.94
N MET A 125 35.95 0.22 -15.99
CA MET A 125 35.72 1.33 -16.94
C MET A 125 35.28 2.67 -16.34
N GLY A 126 35.30 2.85 -15.00
CA GLY A 126 35.02 4.14 -14.36
C GLY A 126 33.68 4.24 -13.62
N GLY A 127 32.96 3.13 -13.46
CA GLY A 127 31.72 3.06 -12.69
C GLY A 127 30.46 3.07 -13.55
N ILE A 128 29.30 3.20 -12.89
CA ILE A 128 28.01 3.36 -13.57
C ILE A 128 27.25 4.57 -13.02
N SER A 129 26.55 5.27 -13.88
CA SER A 129 25.64 6.37 -13.51
C SER A 129 24.21 5.96 -13.81
N TRP A 130 23.34 5.96 -12.80
CA TRP A 130 21.94 5.60 -12.95
C TRP A 130 21.04 6.48 -12.08
N LYS A 131 19.77 6.57 -12.46
CA LYS A 131 18.72 7.27 -11.70
C LYS A 131 17.51 6.36 -11.52
N LYS A 132 16.80 6.53 -10.42
CA LYS A 132 15.59 5.80 -10.07
C LYS A 132 14.41 6.75 -10.03
N ASP A 133 13.37 6.41 -10.75
CA ASP A 133 12.11 7.12 -10.78
C ASP A 133 10.97 6.16 -10.39
N LYS A 134 9.91 6.70 -9.78
CA LYS A 134 8.68 5.95 -9.47
C LYS A 134 7.65 6.06 -10.57
N ASP A 135 7.71 7.14 -11.34
CA ASP A 135 6.80 7.42 -12.44
C ASP A 135 7.37 6.85 -13.75
N ILE A 136 6.55 6.09 -14.47
CA ILE A 136 6.95 5.44 -15.72
C ILE A 136 7.20 6.47 -16.81
N ASP A 137 6.34 7.46 -16.95
CA ASP A 137 6.42 8.44 -18.01
C ASP A 137 7.58 9.42 -17.76
N GLU A 138 7.85 9.76 -16.49
CA GLU A 138 9.02 10.55 -16.13
C GLU A 138 10.32 9.79 -16.44
N ALA A 139 10.41 8.52 -16.04
CA ALA A 139 11.59 7.68 -16.31
C ALA A 139 11.88 7.56 -17.82
N LEU A 140 10.84 7.29 -18.61
CA LEU A 140 10.96 7.15 -20.08
C LEU A 140 11.31 8.49 -20.73
N SER A 141 10.77 9.60 -20.25
CA SER A 141 11.11 10.94 -20.74
C SER A 141 12.58 11.29 -20.45
N GLN A 142 13.07 10.96 -19.26
CA GLN A 142 14.47 11.15 -18.88
C GLN A 142 15.40 10.25 -19.71
N ALA A 143 15.05 8.97 -19.89
CA ALA A 143 15.79 8.05 -20.75
C ALA A 143 15.90 8.59 -22.17
N ARG A 144 14.80 9.07 -22.76
CA ARG A 144 14.81 9.69 -24.10
C ARG A 144 15.70 10.93 -24.18
N LYS A 145 15.68 11.77 -23.13
CA LYS A 145 16.47 13.00 -23.09
C LYS A 145 17.97 12.72 -23.02
N ILE A 146 18.39 11.68 -22.30
CA ILE A 146 19.80 11.42 -22.01
C ILE A 146 20.39 10.40 -23.00
N LEU A 147 19.63 9.38 -23.39
CA LEU A 147 20.08 8.26 -24.24
C LEU A 147 19.59 8.35 -25.69
N GLY A 148 18.68 9.28 -25.99
CA GLY A 148 18.04 9.39 -27.31
C GLY A 148 16.86 8.41 -27.47
N ILE A 149 16.39 8.22 -28.69
CA ILE A 149 15.17 7.44 -28.98
C ILE A 149 15.42 5.92 -28.92
N ASN A 150 16.65 5.47 -29.17
CA ASN A 150 17.01 4.06 -29.33
C ASN A 150 17.78 3.52 -28.10
N TYR A 151 17.25 3.76 -26.90
CA TYR A 151 17.82 3.21 -25.68
C TYR A 151 17.45 1.74 -25.49
N TYR A 152 18.31 0.99 -24.80
CA TYR A 152 17.99 -0.39 -24.44
C TYR A 152 16.84 -0.43 -23.42
N LEU A 153 15.91 -1.35 -23.61
CA LEU A 153 14.84 -1.63 -22.65
C LEU A 153 14.95 -3.08 -22.23
N GLU A 154 15.17 -3.31 -20.93
CA GLU A 154 15.16 -4.66 -20.36
C GLU A 154 13.82 -5.35 -20.72
N PRO A 155 13.82 -6.60 -21.20
CA PRO A 155 12.58 -7.32 -21.52
C PRO A 155 11.55 -7.28 -20.40
N ALA A 156 11.99 -7.47 -19.15
CA ALA A 156 11.13 -7.40 -17.98
C ALA A 156 10.59 -5.99 -17.72
N ALA A 157 11.38 -4.94 -18.01
CA ALA A 157 10.91 -3.56 -17.96
C ALA A 157 9.86 -3.28 -19.04
N ASN A 158 10.04 -3.80 -20.25
CA ASN A 158 9.06 -3.65 -21.33
C ASN A 158 7.73 -4.32 -20.97
N GLU A 159 7.76 -5.56 -20.48
CA GLU A 159 6.57 -6.28 -20.03
C GLU A 159 5.85 -5.51 -18.91
N TYR A 160 6.60 -5.01 -17.92
CA TYR A 160 6.06 -4.21 -16.82
C TYR A 160 5.38 -2.93 -17.32
N ILE A 161 6.03 -2.16 -18.19
CA ILE A 161 5.47 -0.92 -18.76
C ILE A 161 4.21 -1.21 -19.57
N GLN A 162 4.20 -2.30 -20.35
CA GLN A 162 3.02 -2.69 -21.12
C GLN A 162 1.85 -3.09 -20.21
N LYS A 163 2.11 -3.83 -19.13
CA LYS A 163 1.08 -4.16 -18.13
C LYS A 163 0.51 -2.88 -17.51
N CYS A 164 1.35 -1.94 -17.10
CA CYS A 164 0.91 -0.67 -16.50
C CYS A 164 0.13 0.24 -17.45
N LYS A 165 0.44 0.22 -18.77
CA LYS A 165 -0.27 1.04 -19.78
C LYS A 165 -1.58 0.45 -20.28
N LYS A 166 -1.79 -0.86 -20.08
CA LYS A 166 -3.05 -1.55 -20.44
C LYS A 166 -4.11 -1.44 -19.34
N SER A 167 -3.71 -1.13 -18.11
CA SER A 167 -4.61 -0.81 -17.00
C SER A 167 -5.07 0.65 -17.07
#